data_AF-A0A1S2L149-F1
#
_entry.id   AF-A0A1S2L149-F1
#
_cell.length_a   1.000
_cell.length_b   1.000
_cell.length_c   1.000
_cell.angle_alpha   90.00
_cell.angle_beta   90.00
_cell.angle_gamma   90.00
#
_symmetry.space_group_name_H-M   'P 1'
#
loop_
_entity.id
_entity.type
_entity.pdbx_description
1 polymer ?
#
loop_
_entity_poly.entity_id
_entity_poly.type
_entity_poly.pdbx_seq_one_letter_code
_entity_poly.pdbx_strand_id
1 'polypeptide(L)'
;MSFYVQAHRLEKPKQAYPTKEELATLILNGNDSEHNSLVIDFDGKAHLIPLKGRMPNSLTGYAVRFETFGAENGYVGTEKSLNHLDHTYQCLLEGWLDHLVYGSTSYRDYSENEFTVEELLKQIENEINKYN
;
A
#
# COMPACT_ATOMS: atom_id res chain seq x y z
N MET A 1 -5.58 -32.23 1.97
CA MET A 1 -6.53 -31.26 2.54
C MET A 1 -5.71 -30.09 3.02
N SER A 2 -5.72 -28.98 2.29
CA SER A 2 -5.01 -27.74 2.64
C SER A 2 -5.99 -26.84 3.39
N PHE A 3 -5.53 -26.21 4.47
CA PHE A 3 -6.24 -25.11 5.11
C PHE A 3 -5.43 -23.83 4.90
N TYR A 4 -6.13 -22.71 4.75
CA TYR A 4 -5.52 -21.38 4.65
C TYR A 4 -5.82 -20.63 5.94
N VAL A 5 -4.77 -20.05 6.53
CA VAL A 5 -4.89 -19.17 7.69
C VAL A 5 -5.06 -17.76 7.14
N GLN A 6 -6.17 -17.11 7.50
CA GLN A 6 -6.51 -15.76 7.06
C GLN A 6 -6.49 -14.84 8.26
N ALA A 7 -5.77 -13.73 8.15
CA ALA A 7 -5.78 -12.70 9.18
C ALA A 7 -7.14 -12.00 9.15
N HIS A 8 -7.85 -11.99 10.27
CA HIS A 8 -9.07 -11.21 10.41
C HIS A 8 -8.86 -10.12 11.43
N ARG A 9 -9.22 -8.90 11.05
CA ARG A 9 -9.17 -7.72 11.89
C ARG A 9 -10.26 -7.82 12.96
N LEU A 10 -9.89 -7.52 14.21
CA LEU A 10 -10.83 -7.47 15.35
C LEU A 10 -11.21 -6.04 15.73
N GLU A 11 -10.33 -5.08 15.44
CA GLU A 11 -10.42 -3.67 15.85
C GLU A 11 -10.17 -2.75 14.66
N LYS A 12 -10.73 -1.54 14.68
CA LYS A 12 -10.47 -0.54 13.63
C LYS A 12 -8.96 -0.30 13.42
N PRO A 13 -8.49 -0.09 12.18
CA PRO A 13 -7.13 0.36 11.95
C PRO A 13 -6.94 1.74 12.62
N LYS A 14 -5.75 1.99 13.15
CA LYS A 14 -5.43 3.28 13.81
C LYS A 14 -5.55 4.46 12.85
N GLN A 15 -5.26 4.22 11.58
CA GLN A 15 -5.43 5.15 10.49
C GLN A 15 -6.37 4.54 9.45
N ALA A 16 -7.37 5.30 9.00
CA ALA A 16 -8.36 4.76 8.07
C ALA A 16 -7.73 4.37 6.73
N TYR A 17 -6.87 5.23 6.22
CA TYR A 17 -6.08 5.03 5.00
C TYR A 17 -4.92 6.05 4.99
N PRO A 18 -3.82 5.76 4.27
CA PRO A 18 -2.76 6.73 4.08
C PRO A 18 -3.24 7.92 3.24
N THR A 19 -2.75 9.12 3.50
CA THR A 19 -3.07 10.28 2.65
C THR A 19 -2.16 10.34 1.43
N LYS A 20 -2.59 11.06 0.39
CA LYS A 20 -1.77 11.26 -0.81
C LYS A 20 -0.51 12.08 -0.49
N GLU A 21 -0.60 13.03 0.42
CA GLU A 21 0.51 13.86 0.90
C GLU A 21 1.53 13.04 1.71
N GLU A 22 1.07 12.09 2.53
CA GLU A 22 1.94 11.14 3.22
C GLU A 22 2.72 10.28 2.22
N LEU A 23 2.05 9.74 1.20
CA LEU A 23 2.70 9.01 0.12
C LEU A 23 3.73 9.86 -0.62
N ALA A 24 3.37 11.08 -0.98
CA ALA A 24 4.29 12.00 -1.67
C ALA A 24 5.55 12.24 -0.81
N THR A 25 5.36 12.47 0.49
CA THR A 25 6.46 12.66 1.44
C THR A 25 7.35 11.42 1.53
N LEU A 26 6.77 10.22 1.57
CA LEU A 26 7.52 8.96 1.59
C LEU A 26 8.33 8.77 0.31
N ILE A 27 7.72 9.03 -0.86
CA ILE A 27 8.37 8.90 -2.17
C ILE A 27 9.51 9.90 -2.31
N LEU A 28 9.29 11.17 -1.96
CA LEU A 28 10.31 12.22 -2.03
C LEU A 28 11.50 11.96 -1.10
N ASN A 29 11.25 11.40 0.09
CA ASN A 29 12.29 11.05 1.05
C ASN A 29 12.96 9.70 0.77
N GLY A 30 12.54 8.99 -0.28
CA GLY A 30 13.10 7.70 -0.65
C GLY A 30 14.53 7.80 -1.19
N ASN A 31 15.30 6.72 -1.04
CA ASN A 31 16.65 6.62 -1.58
C ASN A 31 16.63 5.82 -2.88
N ASP A 32 16.78 6.50 -4.02
CA ASP A 32 16.75 5.87 -5.35
C ASP A 32 17.98 4.99 -5.64
N SER A 33 19.06 5.08 -4.85
CA SER A 33 20.19 4.13 -4.99
C SER A 33 19.88 2.71 -4.47
N GLU A 34 18.71 2.52 -3.85
CA GLU A 34 18.26 1.24 -3.31
C GLU A 34 16.95 0.81 -3.96
N HIS A 35 16.69 -0.50 -4.00
CA HIS A 35 15.36 -1.01 -4.30
C HIS A 35 14.43 -0.69 -3.13
N ASN A 36 13.25 -0.13 -3.40
CA ASN A 36 12.28 0.24 -2.38
C ASN A 36 10.95 -0.48 -2.61
N SER A 37 10.24 -0.80 -1.54
CA SER A 37 8.87 -1.31 -1.60
C SER A 37 7.96 -0.42 -0.78
N LEU A 38 6.92 0.10 -1.43
CA LEU A 38 5.87 0.85 -0.76
C LEU A 38 4.83 -0.13 -0.22
N VAL A 39 4.51 -0.01 1.07
CA VAL A 39 3.63 -0.95 1.77
C VAL A 39 2.61 -0.21 2.63
N ILE A 40 1.48 -0.85 2.90
CA ILE A 40 0.53 -0.45 3.94
C ILE A 40 0.56 -1.50 5.04
N ASP A 41 0.80 -1.09 6.28
CA ASP A 41 0.75 -1.99 7.43
C ASP A 41 -0.68 -2.35 7.83
N PHE A 42 -0.83 -3.25 8.80
CA PHE A 42 -2.15 -3.63 9.30
C PHE A 42 -2.84 -2.52 10.12
N ASP A 43 -2.22 -1.37 10.36
CA ASP A 43 -2.85 -0.22 11.02
C ASP A 43 -3.27 0.87 10.03
N GLY A 44 -3.14 0.62 8.71
CA GLY A 44 -3.53 1.53 7.64
C GLY A 44 -2.49 2.61 7.33
N LYS A 45 -1.27 2.49 7.84
CA LYS A 45 -0.19 3.45 7.60
C LYS A 45 0.72 3.00 6.47
N ALA A 46 1.07 3.93 5.58
CA ALA A 46 2.01 3.71 4.50
C ALA A 46 3.48 3.80 4.98
N HIS A 47 4.34 2.96 4.42
CA HIS A 47 5.79 2.97 4.64
C HIS A 47 6.55 2.72 3.35
N LEU A 48 7.69 3.36 3.19
CA LEU A 48 8.66 3.04 2.13
C LEU A 48 9.81 2.23 2.74
N ILE A 49 9.91 0.96 2.37
CA ILE A 49 10.87 0.02 2.95
C ILE A 49 11.99 -0.27 1.95
N PRO A 50 13.26 0.01 2.30
CA PRO A 50 14.39 -0.37 1.46
C PRO A 50 14.64 -1.89 1.51
N LEU A 51 14.83 -2.51 0.35
CA LEU A 51 14.99 -3.96 0.18
C LEU A 51 16.45 -4.42 0.25
N LYS A 52 17.28 -3.80 1.09
CA LYS A 52 18.74 -4.02 1.23
C LYS A 52 19.16 -5.51 1.23
N GLY A 53 19.38 -6.09 0.05
CA GLY A 53 19.69 -7.51 -0.13
C GLY A 53 18.55 -8.49 0.19
N ARG A 54 17.31 -8.01 0.34
CA ARG A 54 16.12 -8.83 0.57
C ARG A 54 15.35 -9.02 -0.72
N MET A 55 14.84 -10.23 -0.96
CA MET A 55 13.91 -10.45 -2.06
C MET A 55 12.58 -9.74 -1.76
N PRO A 56 11.92 -9.07 -2.72
CA PRO A 56 10.63 -8.41 -2.50
C PRO A 56 9.57 -9.34 -1.88
N ASN A 57 9.56 -10.60 -2.31
CA ASN A 57 8.63 -11.63 -1.82
C ASN A 57 8.89 -12.08 -0.38
N SER A 58 10.04 -11.71 0.21
CA SER A 58 10.32 -11.97 1.63
C SER A 58 9.73 -10.90 2.57
N LEU A 59 9.22 -9.80 2.03
CA LEU A 59 8.58 -8.74 2.81
C LEU A 59 7.16 -9.17 3.23
N THR A 60 7.05 -9.67 4.45
CA THR A 60 5.79 -10.12 5.08
C THR A 60 5.36 -9.18 6.21
N GLY A 61 4.11 -9.29 6.67
CA GLY A 61 3.62 -8.50 7.81
C GLY A 61 3.02 -7.15 7.41
N TYR A 62 2.60 -7.01 6.16
CA TYR A 62 1.95 -5.83 5.62
C TYR A 62 0.64 -6.25 4.94
N ALA A 63 -0.36 -5.39 5.02
CA ALA A 63 -1.65 -5.58 4.39
C ALA A 63 -1.55 -5.43 2.86
N VAL A 64 -0.78 -4.44 2.40
CA VAL A 64 -0.59 -4.17 0.98
C VAL A 64 0.90 -4.03 0.70
N ARG A 65 1.35 -4.62 -0.41
CA ARG A 65 2.68 -4.38 -0.98
C ARG A 65 2.53 -3.93 -2.43
N PHE A 66 3.02 -2.75 -2.74
CA PHE A 66 3.09 -2.28 -4.12
C PHE A 66 4.29 -2.89 -4.85
N GLU A 67 4.36 -2.73 -6.17
CA GLU A 67 5.51 -3.15 -6.95
C GLU A 67 6.81 -2.53 -6.40
N THR A 68 7.93 -3.17 -6.71
CA THR A 68 9.23 -2.68 -6.29
C THR A 68 9.64 -1.48 -7.13
N PHE A 69 9.93 -0.36 -6.48
CA PHE A 69 10.67 0.72 -7.11
C PHE A 69 12.12 0.26 -7.27
N GLY A 70 12.53 0.05 -8.53
CA GLY A 70 13.88 -0.34 -8.89
C GLY A 70 14.91 0.71 -8.49
N ALA A 71 16.10 0.30 -8.08
CA ALA A 71 17.20 1.25 -7.90
C ALA A 71 17.49 1.98 -9.22
N GLU A 72 17.77 3.28 -9.11
CA GLU A 72 18.14 4.19 -10.20
C GLU A 72 17.06 4.37 -11.28
N ASN A 73 15.81 4.03 -10.97
CA ASN A 73 14.70 4.17 -11.92
C ASN A 73 14.02 5.55 -11.83
N GLY A 74 14.35 6.37 -10.83
CA GLY A 74 13.80 7.70 -10.63
C GLY A 74 12.37 7.73 -10.05
N TYR A 75 11.84 6.60 -9.58
CA TYR A 75 10.51 6.52 -8.99
C TYR A 75 10.48 6.96 -7.53
N VAL A 76 11.63 7.21 -6.90
CA VAL A 76 11.73 7.80 -5.55
C VAL A 76 12.84 8.86 -5.48
N GLY A 77 12.84 9.67 -4.42
CA GLY A 77 13.95 10.57 -4.08
C GLY A 77 14.00 11.91 -4.82
N THR A 78 13.05 12.20 -5.73
CA THR A 78 13.02 13.47 -6.48
C THR A 78 11.60 13.95 -6.75
N GLU A 79 11.41 15.24 -7.03
CA GLU A 79 10.09 15.80 -7.44
C GLU A 79 9.52 15.12 -8.70
N LYS A 80 10.38 14.69 -9.63
CA LYS A 80 9.94 13.95 -10.83
C LYS A 80 9.31 12.60 -10.50
N SER A 81 9.66 12.05 -9.33
CA SER A 81 9.10 10.81 -8.82
C SER A 81 7.61 10.93 -8.47
N LEU A 82 7.06 12.14 -8.37
CA LEU A 82 5.63 12.32 -8.12
C LEU A 82 4.75 12.16 -9.37
N ASN A 83 5.33 11.99 -10.56
CA ASN A 83 4.56 11.81 -11.80
C ASN A 83 3.67 10.55 -11.78
N HIS A 84 4.01 9.55 -10.99
CA HIS A 84 3.23 8.31 -10.82
C HIS A 84 2.37 8.30 -9.55
N LEU A 85 2.41 9.36 -8.75
CA LEU A 85 1.79 9.41 -7.42
C LEU A 85 0.30 9.06 -7.45
N ASP A 86 -0.44 9.61 -8.42
CA ASP A 86 -1.89 9.43 -8.54
C ASP A 86 -2.24 7.96 -8.79
N HIS A 87 -1.51 7.33 -9.71
CA HIS A 87 -1.68 5.92 -10.02
C HIS A 87 -1.29 5.03 -8.83
N THR A 88 -0.11 5.27 -8.25
CA THR A 88 0.39 4.54 -7.09
C THR A 88 -0.56 4.64 -5.90
N TYR A 89 -1.11 5.83 -5.66
CA TYR A 89 -2.09 6.04 -4.59
C TYR A 89 -3.37 5.24 -4.81
N GLN A 90 -3.89 5.24 -6.04
CA GLN A 90 -5.07 4.47 -6.38
C GLN A 90 -4.84 2.96 -6.19
N CYS A 91 -3.73 2.41 -6.70
CA CYS A 91 -3.37 1.00 -6.52
C CYS A 91 -3.32 0.60 -5.04
N LEU A 92 -2.78 1.48 -4.20
CA LEU A 92 -2.69 1.24 -2.76
C LEU A 92 -4.05 1.25 -2.07
N LEU A 93 -4.94 2.16 -2.45
CA LEU A 93 -6.31 2.19 -1.92
C LEU A 93 -7.11 0.95 -2.34
N GLU A 94 -6.98 0.51 -3.61
CA GLU A 94 -7.60 -0.73 -4.09
C GLU A 94 -7.07 -1.95 -3.32
N GLY A 95 -5.75 -2.05 -3.11
CA GLY A 95 -5.16 -3.12 -2.29
C GLY A 95 -5.61 -3.07 -0.83
N TRP A 96 -5.78 -1.87 -0.28
CA TRP A 96 -6.21 -1.69 1.11
C TRP A 96 -7.68 -2.04 1.31
N LEU A 97 -8.54 -1.65 0.37
CA LEU A 97 -9.94 -2.04 0.36
C LEU A 97 -10.09 -3.56 0.30
N ASP A 98 -9.36 -4.24 -0.60
CA ASP A 98 -9.33 -5.71 -0.65
C ASP A 98 -8.93 -6.33 0.68
N HIS A 99 -7.90 -5.76 1.33
CA HIS A 99 -7.49 -6.22 2.66
C HIS A 99 -8.60 -6.04 3.69
N LEU A 100 -9.33 -4.93 3.67
CA LEU A 100 -10.43 -4.68 4.62
C LEU A 100 -11.64 -5.59 4.39
N VAL A 101 -11.96 -5.89 3.13
CA VAL A 101 -13.11 -6.73 2.73
C VAL A 101 -12.80 -8.20 2.97
N TYR A 102 -11.63 -8.66 2.53
CA TYR A 102 -11.29 -10.08 2.53
C TYR A 102 -10.39 -10.48 3.70
N GLY A 103 -9.60 -9.58 4.30
CA GLY A 103 -8.61 -9.92 5.33
C GLY A 103 -7.31 -10.54 4.77
N SER A 104 -7.20 -10.69 3.45
CA SER A 104 -5.98 -11.16 2.79
C SER A 104 -4.94 -10.05 2.63
N THR A 105 -3.67 -10.42 2.55
CA THR A 105 -2.62 -9.49 2.09
C THR A 105 -2.69 -9.34 0.58
N SER A 106 -2.51 -8.13 0.06
CA SER A 106 -2.59 -7.83 -1.37
C SER A 106 -1.23 -7.39 -1.93
N TYR A 107 -0.89 -7.90 -3.12
CA TYR A 107 0.20 -7.37 -3.95
C TYR A 107 -0.41 -6.61 -5.12
N ARG A 108 0.06 -5.39 -5.37
CA ARG A 108 -0.44 -4.52 -6.45
C ARG A 108 0.71 -4.01 -7.29
N ASP A 109 0.62 -4.16 -8.60
CA ASP A 109 1.50 -3.59 -9.61
C ASP A 109 0.75 -2.75 -10.65
N TYR A 110 -0.58 -2.81 -10.64
CA TYR A 110 -1.44 -1.94 -11.43
C TYR A 110 -2.75 -1.66 -10.69
N SER A 111 -3.44 -0.62 -11.16
CA SER A 111 -4.79 -0.24 -10.73
C SER A 111 -5.80 -0.89 -11.66
N GLU A 112 -6.84 -1.50 -11.11
CA GLU A 112 -7.97 -2.02 -11.88
C GLU A 112 -8.81 -0.87 -12.44
N ASN A 113 -8.77 0.31 -11.79
CA ASN A 113 -9.52 1.50 -12.16
C ASN A 113 -11.04 1.28 -12.24
N GLU A 114 -11.56 0.34 -11.45
CA GLU A 114 -13.00 0.09 -11.36
C GLU A 114 -13.73 1.22 -10.61
N PHE A 115 -13.05 1.84 -9.65
CA PHE A 115 -13.58 2.91 -8.80
C PHE A 115 -12.67 4.13 -8.83
N THR A 116 -13.28 5.31 -8.72
CA THR A 116 -12.56 6.56 -8.46
C THR A 116 -11.97 6.56 -7.05
N VAL A 117 -10.96 7.40 -6.81
CA VAL A 117 -10.38 7.60 -5.47
C VAL A 117 -11.45 7.96 -4.44
N GLU A 118 -12.38 8.85 -4.77
CA GLU A 118 -13.48 9.24 -3.86
C GLU A 118 -14.38 8.04 -3.49
N GLU A 119 -14.69 7.19 -4.46
CA GLU A 119 -15.48 5.98 -4.22
C GLU A 119 -14.71 4.96 -3.37
N LEU A 120 -13.40 4.79 -3.62
CA LEU A 120 -12.55 3.91 -2.82
C LEU A 120 -12.51 4.38 -1.35
N LEU A 121 -12.29 5.67 -1.11
CA LEU A 121 -12.27 6.22 0.24
C LEU A 121 -13.60 6.00 0.97
N LYS A 122 -14.73 6.24 0.29
CA LYS A 122 -16.06 5.99 0.84
C LYS A 122 -16.29 4.51 1.18
N GLN A 123 -15.84 3.60 0.32
CA GLN A 123 -15.95 2.16 0.59
C GLN A 123 -15.07 1.74 1.77
N ILE A 124 -13.83 2.25 1.84
CA ILE A 124 -12.91 2.02 2.97
C ILE A 124 -13.55 2.49 4.29
N GLU A 125 -14.14 3.68 4.33
CA GLU A 125 -14.84 4.17 5.53
C GLU A 125 -15.99 3.26 5.94
N ASN A 126 -16.80 2.78 4.99
CA ASN A 126 -17.89 1.85 5.26
C ASN A 126 -17.37 0.53 5.83
N GLU A 127 -16.29 -0.02 5.28
CA GLU A 127 -15.68 -1.26 5.78
C GLU A 127 -15.10 -1.10 7.18
N ILE A 128 -14.40 0.00 7.45
CA ILE A 128 -13.81 0.28 8.77
C ILE A 128 -14.88 0.45 9.85
N ASN A 129 -16.02 1.06 9.51
CA ASN A 129 -17.11 1.27 10.44
C ASN A 129 -17.85 -0.01 10.87
N LYS A 130 -17.55 -1.16 10.24
CA LYS A 130 -18.06 -2.48 10.69
C LYS A 130 -17.37 -2.98 11.96
N TYR A 131 -16.17 -2.48 12.25
CA TYR A 131 -15.40 -2.85 13.43
C TYR A 131 -15.75 -1.90 14.59
N ASN A 132 -15.56 -2.36 15.83
CA ASN A 132 -15.82 -1.55 17.03
C ASN A 132 -14.72 -0.51 17.25
#